data_AF-X1BDG7-F1
#
_entry.id   AF-X1BDG7-F1
#
_cell.length_a   1.000
_cell.length_b   1.000
_cell.length_c   1.000
_cell.angle_alpha   90.00
_cell.angle_beta   90.00
_cell.angle_gamma   90.00
#
_symmetry.space_group_name_H-M   'P 1'
#
loop_
_entity.id
_entity.type
_entity.pdbx_description
1 polymer ?
#
loop_
_entity_poly.entity_id
_entity_poly.type
_entity_poly.pdbx_seq_one_letter_code
_entity_poly.pdbx_strand_id
1 'polypeptide(L)' 'MKKEIKNKPASIRAKLINIARTEGIDFDALLLRYFQERFLYRLAISEFSDNFILKGGLLLIYFQIPGTRPTKDIDFLA' A
#
# COMPACT_ATOMS: atom_id res chain seq x y z
N MET A 1 8.60 23.65 -18.30
CA MET A 1 7.19 23.20 -18.44
C MET A 1 7.01 21.87 -17.72
N LYS A 2 6.05 21.75 -16.79
CA LYS A 2 5.69 20.44 -16.22
C LYS A 2 4.98 19.63 -17.31
N LYS A 3 5.53 18.46 -17.65
CA LYS A 3 4.95 17.55 -18.63
C LYS A 3 3.63 17.01 -18.06
N GLU A 4 2.53 17.24 -18.76
CA GLU A 4 1.20 16.80 -18.32
C GLU A 4 1.10 15.27 -18.40
N ILE A 5 0.74 14.63 -17.28
CA ILE A 5 0.58 13.18 -17.23
C ILE A 5 -0.80 12.84 -17.78
N LYS A 6 -0.86 12.48 -19.07
CA LYS A 6 -2.10 12.07 -19.76
C LYS A 6 -2.74 10.81 -19.15
N ASN A 7 -1.94 9.88 -18.62
CA ASN A 7 -2.41 8.64 -18.00
C ASN A 7 -1.69 8.37 -16.67
N LYS A 8 -2.30 8.83 -15.57
CA LYS A 8 -1.76 8.65 -14.21
C LYS A 8 -1.67 7.17 -13.80
N PRO A 9 -2.69 6.31 -14.01
CA PRO A 9 -2.59 4.89 -13.69
C PRO A 9 -1.42 4.18 -14.39
N ALA A 10 -1.25 4.39 -15.70
CA ALA A 10 -0.15 3.79 -16.45
C ALA A 10 1.22 4.29 -15.94
N SER A 11 1.33 5.57 -15.59
CA SER A 11 2.55 6.13 -15.01
C SER A 11 2.89 5.50 -13.66
N ILE A 12 1.90 5.32 -12.78
CA ILE A 12 2.09 4.68 -11.47
C ILE A 12 2.50 3.22 -11.65
N ARG A 13 1.81 2.46 -12.50
CA ARG A 13 2.15 1.07 -12.79
C ARG A 13 3.58 0.93 -13.31
N ALA A 14 4.01 1.79 -14.24
CA ALA A 14 5.37 1.77 -14.75
C ALA A 14 6.41 2.06 -13.66
N LYS A 15 6.14 2.99 -12.74
CA LYS A 15 7.01 3.25 -11.59
C LYS A 15 7.13 2.05 -10.67
N LEU A 16 6.01 1.39 -10.36
CA LEU A 16 6.00 0.20 -9.51
C LEU A 16 6.76 -0.97 -10.17
N ILE A 17 6.62 -1.17 -11.49
CA ILE A 17 7.40 -2.17 -12.23
C ILE A 17 8.90 -1.89 -12.11
N ASN A 18 9.31 -0.63 -12.24
CA ASN A 18 10.72 -0.26 -12.12
C ASN A 18 11.25 -0.50 -10.70
N ILE A 19 10.49 -0.13 -9.68
CA ILE A 19 10.85 -0.39 -8.27
C ILE A 19 11.00 -1.89 -8.03
N ALA A 20 10.02 -2.70 -8.46
CA ALA A 20 10.08 -4.15 -8.31
C ALA A 20 11.34 -4.75 -8.95
N ARG A 21 11.71 -4.30 -10.15
CA ARG A 21 12.93 -4.74 -10.84
C ARG A 21 14.20 -4.30 -10.14
N THR A 22 14.27 -3.05 -9.66
CA THR A 22 15.45 -2.51 -8.99
C THR A 22 15.69 -3.16 -7.63
N GLU A 23 14.62 -3.46 -6.89
CA GLU A 23 14.70 -4.05 -5.55
C GLU A 23 14.67 -5.58 -5.58
N GLY A 24 14.45 -6.20 -6.75
CA GLY A 24 14.39 -7.66 -6.87
C GLY A 24 13.18 -8.28 -6.17
N ILE A 25 12.09 -7.53 -6.01
CA ILE A 25 10.87 -7.98 -5.32
C ILE A 25 9.77 -8.34 -6.32
N ASP A 26 8.85 -9.21 -5.89
CA ASP A 26 7.68 -9.57 -6.68
C ASP A 26 6.78 -8.35 -6.93
N PHE A 27 6.39 -8.16 -8.19
CA PHE A 27 5.61 -6.98 -8.60
C PHE A 27 4.20 -6.99 -8.00
N ASP A 28 3.55 -8.15 -7.91
CA ASP A 28 2.20 -8.25 -7.39
C ASP A 28 2.17 -8.01 -5.88
N ALA A 29 3.19 -8.49 -5.15
CA ALA A 29 3.40 -8.17 -3.75
C ALA A 29 3.62 -6.67 -3.52
N LEU A 30 4.46 -6.02 -4.34
CA LEU A 30 4.67 -4.57 -4.28
C LEU A 30 3.37 -3.80 -4.60
N LEU A 31 2.62 -4.23 -5.61
CA LEU A 31 1.37 -3.61 -6.01
C LEU A 31 0.32 -3.72 -4.89
N LEU A 32 0.21 -4.88 -4.24
CA LEU A 32 -0.66 -5.08 -3.08
C LEU A 32 -0.27 -4.16 -1.93
N ARG A 33 1.02 -4.12 -1.57
CA ARG A 33 1.53 -3.23 -0.52
C ARG A 33 1.25 -1.77 -0.84
N TYR A 34 1.49 -1.35 -2.08
CA TYR A 34 1.18 0.00 -2.54
C TYR A 34 -0.30 0.32 -2.37
N PHE A 35 -1.19 -0.58 -2.74
CA PHE A 35 -2.62 -0.40 -2.53
C PHE A 35 -2.97 -0.25 -1.04
N GLN A 36 -2.46 -1.13 -0.19
CA GLN A 36 -2.68 -1.12 1.26
C GLN A 36 -2.21 0.21 1.90
N GLU A 37 -0.99 0.64 1.62
CA GLU A 37 -0.43 1.91 2.13
C GLU A 37 -1.23 3.12 1.64
N ARG A 38 -1.61 3.14 0.36
CA ARG A 38 -2.38 4.25 -0.21
C ARG A 38 -3.82 4.28 0.32
N PHE A 39 -4.41 3.13 0.63
CA PHE A 39 -5.72 3.04 1.27
C PHE A 39 -5.65 3.60 2.70
N LEU A 40 -4.71 3.11 3.50
CA LEU A 40 -4.51 3.58 4.88
C LEU A 40 -4.23 5.08 4.95
N TYR A 41 -3.40 5.60 4.05
CA TYR A 41 -3.18 7.05 3.95
C TYR A 41 -4.48 7.83 3.71
N ARG A 42 -5.33 7.36 2.79
CA ARG A 42 -6.61 8.05 2.49
C ARG A 42 -7.57 7.98 3.66
N LEU A 43 -7.64 6.85 4.34
CA LEU A 43 -8.45 6.68 5.55
C LEU A 43 -7.98 7.63 6.66
N ALA A 44 -6.67 7.70 6.88
CA ALA A 44 -6.07 8.53 7.93
C ALA A 44 -6.31 10.04 7.77
N ILE A 45 -6.46 10.52 6.52
CA ILE A 45 -6.79 11.94 6.24
C ILE A 45 -8.29 12.17 5.98
N SER A 46 -9.13 11.15 6.15
CA SER A 46 -10.57 11.28 5.97
C SER A 46 -11.28 11.67 7.26
N GLU A 47 -12.53 12.12 7.15
CA GLU A 47 -13.42 12.37 8.28
C GLU A 47 -13.73 11.11 9.12
N PHE A 48 -13.44 9.91 8.58
CA PHE A 48 -13.69 8.64 9.26
C PHE A 48 -12.48 8.10 10.04
N SER A 49 -11.36 8.83 10.07
CA SER A 49 -10.10 8.36 10.66
C SER A 49 -10.24 7.89 12.10
N ASP A 50 -11.02 8.59 12.92
CA ASP A 50 -11.24 8.25 14.33
C ASP A 50 -12.19 7.06 14.56
N ASN A 51 -12.86 6.58 13.50
CA ASN A 51 -13.81 5.46 13.59
C ASN A 51 -13.16 4.09 13.37
N PHE A 52 -11.89 4.03 12.97
CA PHE A 52 -11.25 2.79 12.57
C PHE A 52 -9.87 2.62 13.18
N ILE A 53 -9.65 1.50 13.88
CA ILE A 53 -8.34 1.11 14.40
C ILE A 53 -7.82 -0.05 13.56
N LEU A 54 -6.67 0.15 12.90
CA LEU A 54 -5.99 -0.90 12.14
C LEU A 54 -5.62 -2.06 13.07
N LYS A 55 -5.93 -3.29 12.68
CA LYS A 55 -5.58 -4.52 13.39
C LYS A 55 -5.13 -5.62 12.42
N GLY A 56 -4.95 -6.83 12.95
CA GLY A 56 -4.72 -8.03 12.12
C GLY A 56 -3.34 -8.08 11.49
N GLY A 57 -3.21 -8.88 10.43
CA GLY A 57 -1.90 -9.24 9.86
C GLY A 57 -1.14 -8.05 9.27
N LEU A 58 -1.84 -7.10 8.67
CA LEU A 58 -1.22 -5.93 8.06
C LEU A 58 -0.56 -5.02 9.11
N LEU A 59 -1.18 -4.88 10.28
CA LEU A 59 -0.59 -4.17 11.42
C LEU A 59 0.76 -4.80 11.80
N LEU A 60 0.80 -6.13 11.94
CA LEU A 60 2.01 -6.84 12.35
C LEU A 60 3.15 -6.69 11.33
N ILE A 61 2.81 -6.68 10.03
CA ILE A 61 3.79 -6.44 8.95
C ILE A 61 4.41 -5.04 9.09
N TYR A 62 3.61 -4.00 9.34
CA TYR A 62 4.14 -2.63 9.51
C TYR A 62 4.98 -2.46 10.78
N PHE A 63 4.70 -3.24 11.83
CA PHE A 63 5.54 -3.30 13.03
C PHE A 63 6.78 -4.19 12.88
N GLN A 64 7.01 -4.79 11.70
CA GLN A 64 8.16 -5.66 11.42
C GLN A 64 8.27 -6.83 12.42
N ILE A 65 7.13 -7.35 12.87
CA ILE A 65 7.11 -8.49 13.80
C ILE A 65 7.69 -9.72 13.10
N PRO A 66 8.68 -10.42 13.70
CA PRO A 66 9.25 -11.63 13.10
C PRO A 66 8.19 -12.72 12.86
N GLY A 67 8.32 -13.46 11.76
CA GLY A 67 7.43 -14.58 11.43
C GLY A 67 6.05 -14.18 10.91
N THR A 68 5.79 -12.89 10.66
CA THR A 68 4.56 -12.46 10.00
C THR A 68 4.47 -12.97 8.57
N ARG A 69 3.33 -13.57 8.22
CA ARG A 69 3.02 -13.96 6.84
C ARG A 69 2.47 -12.78 6.05
N PRO A 70 2.68 -12.72 4.72
CA PRO A 70 1.96 -11.79 3.86
C PRO A 70 0.44 -11.93 4.02
N THR A 71 -0.27 -10.80 3.98
CA THR A 71 -1.74 -10.76 3.97
C THR A 71 -2.26 -9.83 2.88
N LYS A 72 -3.39 -10.21 2.29
CA LYS A 72 -4.13 -9.37 1.34
C LYS A 72 -5.14 -8.46 2.04
N ASP A 73 -5.57 -8.86 3.22
CA ASP A 73 -6.67 -8.22 3.94
C ASP A 73 -6.20 -6.96 4.67
N ILE A 74 -7.14 -6.04 4.90
CA ILE A 74 -6.97 -4.85 5.73
C ILE A 74 -8.06 -4.91 6.80
N ASP A 75 -7.69 -5.32 8.01
CA ASP A 75 -8.63 -5.51 9.11
C ASP A 75 -8.73 -4.25 9.98
N PHE A 76 -9.96 -3.86 10.32
CA PHE A 76 -10.22 -2.76 11.25
C PHE A 76 -11.10 -3.22 12.41
N LEU A 77 -10.89 -2.62 13.58
CA LEU A 77 -11.92 -2.50 14.60
C LEU A 77 -12.69 -1.20 14.34
N ALA A 78 -14.02 -1.28 14.37
CA ALA A 78 -14.94 -0.16 14.17
C ALA A 78 -15.90 -0.08 15.37
#